data_AF-A0A3D4RML6-F1
#
_entry.id   AF-A0A3D4RML6-F1
#
_cell.length_a   1.000
_cell.length_b   1.000
_cell.length_c   1.000
_cell.angle_alpha   90.00
_cell.angle_beta   90.00
_cell.angle_gamma   90.00
#
_symmetry.space_group_name_H-M   'P 1'
#
loop_
_entity.id
_entity.type
_entity.pdbx_description
1 polymer ?
#
loop_
_entity_poly.entity_id
_entity_poly.type
_entity_poly.pdbx_seq_one_letter_code
_entity_poly.pdbx_strand_id
1 'polypeptide(L)'
;HNKTLSEKRAQSVVNYLIAHGIEKERLTPVGYGKEKPVIADKALHQKYKFIPIGQTLDEEFIDALGAEEQEICNQINRRTEFKVLKTTYKLY
;
A
#
# COMPACT_ATOMS: atom_id res chain seq x y z
N HIS A 1 -11.68 12.96 -1.99
CA HIS A 1 -12.14 12.12 -3.12
C HIS A 1 -11.38 10.78 -3.27
N ASN A 2 -10.06 10.70 -3.00
CA ASN A 2 -9.29 9.44 -3.12
C ASN A 2 -9.51 8.43 -1.97
N LYS A 3 -9.87 8.90 -0.77
CA LYS A 3 -10.09 8.04 0.41
C LYS A 3 -11.23 7.05 0.20
N THR A 4 -12.40 7.54 -0.24
CA THR A 4 -13.58 6.72 -0.55
C THR A 4 -13.32 5.68 -1.65
N LEU A 5 -12.50 5.99 -2.66
CA LEU A 5 -12.14 5.03 -3.70
C LEU A 5 -11.22 3.93 -3.16
N SER A 6 -10.24 4.30 -2.32
CA SER A 6 -9.37 3.32 -1.67
C SER A 6 -10.12 2.43 -0.69
N GLU A 7 -11.12 2.97 0.02
CA GLU A 7 -12.02 2.20 0.89
C GLU A 7 -12.86 1.21 0.09
N LYS A 8 -13.46 1.62 -1.03
CA LYS A 8 -14.24 0.70 -1.90
C LYS A 8 -13.37 -0.45 -2.44
N ARG A 9 -12.11 -0.19 -2.79
CA ARG A 9 -11.15 -1.21 -3.21
C ARG A 9 -10.82 -2.18 -2.07
N ALA A 10 -10.50 -1.66 -0.89
CA ALA A 10 -10.25 -2.48 0.29
C ALA A 10 -11.48 -3.33 0.65
N GLN A 11 -12.69 -2.78 0.55
CA GLN A 11 -13.93 -3.50 0.83
C GLN A 11 -14.18 -4.63 -0.17
N SER A 12 -13.89 -4.44 -1.46
CA SER A 12 -14.04 -5.49 -2.48
C SER A 12 -13.16 -6.71 -2.18
N VAL A 13 -11.92 -6.46 -1.76
CA VAL A 13 -10.99 -7.51 -1.34
C VAL A 13 -11.47 -8.23 -0.08
N VAL A 14 -11.96 -7.49 0.92
CA VAL A 14 -12.54 -8.09 2.14
C VAL A 14 -13.75 -8.95 1.81
N ASN A 15 -14.64 -8.49 0.94
CA ASN A 15 -15.82 -9.24 0.52
C ASN A 15 -15.42 -10.56 -0.18
N TYR A 16 -14.39 -10.53 -1.03
CA TYR A 16 -13.87 -11.73 -1.68
C TYR A 16 -13.36 -12.76 -0.67
N LEU A 17 -12.60 -12.33 0.33
CA LEU A 17 -12.06 -13.21 1.37
C LEU A 17 -13.17 -13.80 2.26
N ILE A 18 -14.20 -13.00 2.59
CA ILE A 18 -15.37 -13.48 3.33
C ILE A 18 -16.12 -14.54 2.53
N ALA A 19 -16.31 -14.32 1.23
CA ALA A 19 -16.96 -15.28 0.34
C ALA A 19 -16.19 -16.62 0.26
N HIS A 20 -14.88 -16.60 0.51
CA HIS A 20 -14.02 -17.80 0.55
C HIS A 20 -13.84 -18.38 1.97
N GLY A 21 -14.69 -17.96 2.93
CA GLY A 21 -14.75 -18.59 4.26
C GLY A 21 -13.87 -17.95 5.34
N ILE A 22 -13.28 -16.78 5.09
CA ILE A 22 -12.56 -16.02 6.12
C ILE A 22 -13.55 -15.20 6.96
N GLU A 23 -13.56 -15.42 8.27
CA GLU A 23 -14.42 -14.66 9.18
C GLU A 23 -14.13 -13.15 9.11
N LYS A 24 -15.18 -12.34 8.97
CA LYS A 24 -15.10 -10.88 8.81
C LYS A 24 -14.31 -10.20 9.94
N GLU A 25 -14.38 -10.73 11.16
CA GLU A 25 -13.69 -10.21 12.34
C GLU A 25 -12.16 -10.25 12.22
N ARG A 26 -11.62 -11.06 11.29
CA ARG A 26 -10.19 -11.16 11.01
C ARG A 26 -9.67 -10.10 10.05
N LEU A 27 -10.57 -9.31 9.45
CA LEU A 27 -10.27 -8.44 8.32
C LEU A 27 -10.62 -7.00 8.65
N THR A 28 -9.66 -6.08 8.49
CA THR A 28 -9.89 -4.64 8.61
C THR A 28 -9.54 -3.97 7.29
N PRO A 29 -10.55 -3.56 6.48
CA PRO A 29 -10.28 -2.79 5.28
C PRO A 29 -9.82 -1.38 5.69
N VAL A 30 -8.64 -0.97 5.24
CA VAL A 30 -8.14 0.40 5.45
C VAL A 30 -7.76 0.99 4.11
N GLY A 31 -8.44 2.08 3.73
CA GLY A 31 -8.10 2.87 2.55
C GLY A 31 -7.15 4.01 2.93
N TYR A 32 -5.84 3.79 2.81
CA TYR A 32 -4.84 4.82 3.13
C TYR A 32 -4.77 5.96 2.10
N GLY A 33 -5.43 5.85 0.94
CA GLY A 33 -5.39 6.87 -0.11
C GLY A 33 -3.96 7.24 -0.49
N LYS A 34 -3.64 8.55 -0.43
CA LYS A 34 -2.28 9.08 -0.59
C LYS A 34 -1.57 9.35 0.75
N GLU A 35 -2.21 9.04 1.88
CA GLU A 35 -1.74 9.43 3.23
C GLU A 35 -0.59 8.55 3.75
N LYS A 36 -0.26 7.45 3.06
CA LYS A 36 0.91 6.61 3.37
C LYS A 36 1.73 6.34 2.11
N PRO A 37 2.64 7.26 1.73
CA PRO A 37 3.65 6.98 0.72
C PRO A 37 4.53 5.79 1.11
N VAL A 38 5.01 5.07 0.12
CA VAL A 38 5.91 3.93 0.31
C VAL A 38 7.28 4.43 0.76
N ILE A 39 7.85 3.77 1.78
CA ILE A 39 9.24 3.94 2.16
C ILE A 39 10.08 2.94 1.37
N ALA A 40 11.12 3.43 0.70
CA ALA A 40 12.00 2.61 -0.13
C ALA A 40 12.82 1.64 0.72
N ASP A 41 12.73 0.36 0.39
CA ASP A 41 13.52 -0.69 1.01
C ASP A 41 14.78 -1.01 0.18
N LYS A 42 15.57 -1.97 0.68
CA LYS A 42 16.80 -2.42 -0.02
C LYS A 42 16.50 -2.99 -1.41
N ALA A 43 15.35 -3.64 -1.60
CA ALA A 43 14.98 -4.24 -2.88
C ALA A 43 14.60 -3.16 -3.90
N LEU A 44 13.87 -2.13 -3.46
CA LEU A 44 13.51 -0.98 -4.27
C LEU A 44 14.76 -0.23 -4.73
N HIS A 45 15.70 0.03 -3.81
CA HIS A 45 16.97 0.68 -4.14
C HIS A 45 17.84 -0.14 -5.12
N GLN A 46 17.86 -1.47 -4.96
CA GLN A 46 18.58 -2.34 -5.90
C GLN A 46 17.98 -2.29 -7.32
N LYS A 47 16.66 -2.21 -7.42
CA LYS A 47 15.95 -2.12 -8.71
C LYS A 47 16.02 -0.72 -9.31
N TYR A 48 15.96 0.31 -8.46
CA TYR A 48 15.93 1.72 -8.81
C TYR A 48 17.01 2.46 -8.01
N LYS A 49 18.22 2.52 -8.56
CA LYS A 49 19.39 3.11 -7.87
C LYS A 49 19.21 4.60 -7.52
N PHE A 50 18.31 5.30 -8.22
CA PHE A 50 17.98 6.70 -7.96
C PHE A 50 17.13 6.90 -6.69
N ILE A 51 16.55 5.82 -6.14
CA ILE A 51 15.73 5.88 -4.91
C ILE A 51 16.60 5.49 -3.72
N PRO A 52 16.93 6.39 -2.78
CA PRO A 52 17.73 6.04 -1.60
C PRO A 52 17.00 5.08 -0.66
N ILE A 53 17.73 4.20 0.01
CA ILE A 53 17.16 3.32 1.04
C ILE A 53 16.63 4.17 2.20
N GLY A 54 15.38 3.96 2.60
CA GLY A 54 14.71 4.75 3.64
C GLY A 54 14.07 6.04 3.14
N GLN A 55 14.17 6.36 1.85
CA GLN A 55 13.49 7.52 1.28
C GLN A 55 11.97 7.29 1.25
N THR A 56 11.21 8.29 1.66
CA THR A 56 9.75 8.28 1.53
C THR A 56 9.40 8.79 0.13
N LEU A 57 8.61 8.02 -0.62
CA LEU A 57 8.11 8.40 -1.95
C LEU A 57 6.89 9.31 -1.82
N ASP A 58 7.05 10.45 -1.14
CA ASP A 58 6.01 11.48 -1.02
C ASP A 58 5.91 12.33 -2.29
N GLU A 59 4.88 13.20 -2.34
CA GLU A 59 4.67 14.07 -3.50
C GLU A 59 5.87 15.01 -3.71
N GLU A 60 6.51 15.50 -2.64
CA GLU A 60 7.69 16.38 -2.72
C GLU A 60 8.89 15.69 -3.38
N PHE A 61 9.18 14.44 -3.01
CA PHE A 61 10.24 13.66 -3.62
C PHE A 61 9.91 13.32 -5.08
N ILE A 62 8.67 12.94 -5.36
CA ILE A 62 8.22 12.58 -6.71
C ILE A 62 8.33 13.80 -7.63
N ASP A 63 7.81 14.96 -7.23
CA ASP A 63 7.81 16.17 -8.06
C ASP A 63 9.23 16.68 -8.38
N ALA A 64 10.22 16.35 -7.54
CA ALA A 64 11.63 16.67 -7.76
C ALA A 64 12.33 15.77 -8.80
N LEU A 65 11.71 14.65 -9.22
CA LEU A 65 12.28 13.69 -10.16
C LEU A 65 11.86 13.98 -11.61
N GLY A 66 12.51 13.32 -12.58
CA GLY A 66 12.11 13.37 -13.98
C GLY A 66 10.77 12.67 -14.25
N ALA A 67 10.11 12.97 -15.37
CA ALA A 67 8.79 12.44 -15.70
C ALA A 67 8.71 10.89 -15.69
N GLU A 68 9.75 10.19 -16.16
CA GLU A 68 9.82 8.72 -16.12
C GLU A 68 9.92 8.18 -14.68
N GLU A 69 10.76 8.80 -13.86
CA GLU A 69 10.98 8.42 -12.46
C GLU A 69 9.73 8.71 -11.60
N GLN A 70 9.04 9.81 -11.90
CA GLN A 70 7.75 10.15 -11.33
C GLN A 70 6.72 9.07 -11.58
N GLU A 71 6.63 8.57 -12.82
CA GLU A 71 5.66 7.53 -13.16
C GLU A 71 5.97 6.22 -12.44
N ILE A 72 7.24 5.85 -12.33
CA ILE A 72 7.71 4.69 -11.57
C ILE A 72 7.31 4.81 -10.09
N CYS A 73 7.59 5.94 -9.44
CA CYS A 73 7.24 6.15 -8.04
C CYS A 73 5.72 6.17 -7.81
N ASN A 74 4.98 6.83 -8.70
CA ASN A 74 3.52 6.83 -8.68
C ASN A 74 2.92 5.43 -8.90
N GLN A 75 3.57 4.56 -9.68
CA GLN A 75 3.14 3.18 -9.87
C GLN A 75 3.38 2.35 -8.60
N ILE A 76 4.51 2.54 -7.93
CA ILE A 76 4.82 1.89 -6.65
C ILE A 76 3.81 2.31 -5.56
N ASN A 77 3.45 3.60 -5.49
CA ASN A 77 2.48 4.12 -4.54
C ASN A 77 1.02 3.70 -4.83
N ARG A 78 0.70 3.25 -6.05
CA ARG A 78 -0.63 2.74 -6.43
C ARG A 78 -0.86 1.27 -6.01
N ARG A 79 -0.19 0.80 -4.95
CA ARG A 79 -0.28 -0.59 -4.45
C ARG A 79 -1.45 -0.81 -3.48
N THR A 80 -1.96 -2.04 -3.47
CA THR A 80 -2.86 -2.54 -2.43
C THR A 80 -2.05 -3.45 -1.52
N GLU A 81 -1.97 -3.13 -0.23
CA GLU A 81 -1.19 -3.90 0.74
C GLU A 81 -2.08 -4.83 1.58
N PHE A 82 -1.56 -6.01 1.87
CA PHE A 82 -2.11 -6.91 2.87
C PHE A 82 -1.17 -6.93 4.06
N LYS A 83 -1.66 -6.55 5.25
CA LYS A 83 -0.90 -6.64 6.49
C LYS A 83 -1.61 -7.55 7.48
N VAL A 84 -0.90 -8.57 7.95
CA VAL A 84 -1.36 -9.39 9.07
C VAL A 84 -1.24 -8.55 10.35
N LEU A 85 -2.37 -8.20 10.95
CA LEU A 85 -2.40 -7.36 12.16
C LEU A 85 -2.15 -8.17 13.43
N LYS A 86 -2.67 -9.40 13.49
CA LYS A 86 -2.51 -10.35 14.60
C LYS A 86 -2.56 -11.78 14.08
N THR A 87 -1.71 -12.65 14.65
CA THR A 87 -1.73 -14.10 14.40
C THR A 87 -2.46 -14.87 15.51
N THR A 88 -2.90 -14.20 16.57
CA THR A 88 -3.51 -14.79 17.78
C THR A 88 -5.01 -15.10 17.64
N TYR A 89 -5.49 -15.33 16.42
CA TYR A 89 -6.92 -15.56 16.18
C TYR A 89 -7.35 -16.93 16.76
N LYS A 90 -8.31 -16.93 17.69
CA LYS A 90 -8.79 -18.10 18.48
C LYS A 90 -7.74 -18.76 19.39
N LEU A 91 -6.72 -18.02 19.81
CA LEU A 91 -5.77 -18.44 20.84
C LEU A 91 -6.28 -18.09 22.25
N TYR A 92 -7.52 -18.45 22.59
CA TYR A 92 -8.08 -18.56 23.95
C TYR A 92 -9.35 -19.41 23.91
#